data_AF-A0A8C5HEG1-F1
#
_entry.id   AF-A0A8C5HEG1-F1
#
_cell.length_a   1.000
_cell.length_b   1.000
_cell.length_c   1.000
_cell.angle_alpha   90.00
_cell.angle_beta   90.00
_cell.angle_gamma   90.00
#
_symmetry.space_group_name_H-M   'P 1'
#
loop_
_entity.id
_entity.type
_entity.pdbx_description
1 polymer ?
#
loop_
_entity_poly.entity_id
_entity_poly.type
_entity_poly.pdbx_seq_one_letter_code
_entity_poly.pdbx_strand_id
1 'polypeptide(L)' 'MSAVVIQSHFIFGVRRTVNGNVCVCDEHTVVFPSGNNCVCYNIQQRWQRFFSGMVYYL' A
#
# COMPACT_ATOMS: atom_id res chain seq x y z
N MET A 1 -23.57 -15.97 -3.59
CA MET A 1 -22.16 -16.41 -3.55
C MET A 1 -21.37 -15.39 -2.77
N SER A 2 -20.97 -15.71 -1.54
CA SER A 2 -20.01 -14.88 -0.80
C SER A 2 -18.62 -15.34 -1.19
N ALA A 3 -17.89 -14.55 -1.96
CA ALA A 3 -16.48 -14.81 -2.23
C ALA A 3 -15.69 -14.35 -1.01
N VAL A 4 -15.04 -15.28 -0.31
CA VAL A 4 -14.10 -14.94 0.76
C VAL A 4 -12.86 -14.34 0.11
N VAL A 5 -12.74 -13.02 0.13
CA VAL A 5 -11.57 -12.31 -0.38
C VAL A 5 -10.58 -12.11 0.76
N ILE A 6 -9.42 -12.75 0.65
CA ILE A 6 -8.30 -12.53 1.57
C ILE A 6 -7.73 -11.14 1.24
N GLN A 7 -7.86 -10.19 2.17
CA GLN A 7 -7.24 -8.87 2.07
C GLN A 7 -6.08 -8.77 3.06
N SER A 8 -4.98 -8.17 2.62
CA SER A 8 -3.88 -7.77 3.51
C SER A 8 -4.40 -6.72 4.49
N HIS A 9 -4.21 -6.94 5.78
CA HIS A 9 -4.67 -6.03 6.83
C HIS A 9 -3.59 -5.01 7.21
N PHE A 10 -2.35 -5.49 7.36
CA PHE A 10 -1.17 -4.68 7.60
C PHE A 10 0.02 -5.26 6.86
N ILE A 11 0.77 -4.41 6.17
CA ILE A 11 2.05 -4.76 5.56
C ILE A 11 3.13 -3.88 6.19
N PHE A 12 4.22 -4.54 6.57
CA PHE A 12 5.41 -3.92 7.13
C PHE A 12 6.58 -4.13 6.17
N GLY A 13 7.31 -3.06 5.90
CA GLY A 13 8.51 -3.10 5.06
C GLY A 13 8.40 -2.21 3.83
N VAL A 14 9.48 -1.50 3.55
CA VAL A 14 9.65 -0.68 2.34
C VAL A 14 10.71 -1.35 1.47
N ARG A 15 10.49 -1.38 0.16
CA ARG A 15 11.39 -2.04 -0.80
C ARG A 15 12.72 -1.29 -0.94
N ARG A 16 13.75 -1.64 -0.17
CA ARG A 16 15.07 -0.97 -0.08
C ARG A 16 15.79 -0.67 -1.41
N THR A 17 15.53 -1.43 -2.47
CA THR A 17 16.21 -1.32 -3.77
C THR A 17 15.72 -0.14 -4.63
N VAL A 18 14.54 0.40 -4.33
CA VAL A 18 14.02 1.57 -5.05
C VAL A 18 14.48 2.83 -4.32
N ASN A 19 14.84 3.89 -5.04
CA ASN A 19 15.17 5.19 -4.44
C ASN A 19 13.93 6.10 -4.56
N GLY A 20 13.61 6.91 -3.54
CA GLY A 20 12.40 7.76 -3.54
C GLY A 20 11.08 6.99 -3.39
N ASN A 21 11.14 5.82 -2.80
CA ASN A 21 10.06 4.86 -2.53
C ASN A 21 9.20 5.19 -1.31
N VAL A 22 9.43 6.31 -0.63
CA VAL A 22 8.51 6.79 0.41
C VAL A 22 8.11 8.19 0.01
N CYS A 23 6.84 8.37 -0.36
CA CYS A 23 6.27 9.67 -0.63
C CYS A 23 5.31 10.05 0.49
N VAL A 24 5.52 11.24 1.06
CA VAL A 24 4.62 11.82 2.04
C VAL A 24 3.59 12.62 1.24
N CYS A 25 2.37 12.10 1.12
CA CYS A 25 1.30 12.79 0.40
C CYS A 25 0.65 13.88 1.24
N ASP A 26 0.65 13.71 2.56
CA ASP A 26 0.01 14.59 3.53
C ASP A 26 0.75 14.49 4.88
N GLU A 27 0.56 15.43 5.81
CA GLU A 27 1.22 15.41 7.14
C GLU A 27 1.02 14.09 7.88
N HIS A 28 -0.11 13.43 7.66
CA HIS A 28 -0.45 12.18 8.33
C HIS A 28 -0.51 10.98 7.40
N THR A 29 -0.26 11.14 6.10
CA THR A 29 -0.41 10.06 5.10
C THR A 29 0.87 9.83 4.31
N VAL A 30 1.43 8.63 4.45
CA VAL A 30 2.66 8.20 3.78
C VAL A 30 2.34 7.07 2.81
N VAL A 31 2.86 7.15 1.61
CA VAL A 31 2.68 6.16 0.56
C VAL A 31 4.01 5.50 0.23
N PHE A 32 4.01 4.18 0.16
CA PHE A 32 5.20 3.42 -0.20
C PHE A 32 4.81 2.20 -1.06
N PRO A 33 5.66 1.81 -2.03
CA PRO A 33 5.47 0.59 -2.78
C PRO A 33 5.87 -0.59 -1.91
N SER A 34 4.97 -1.58 -1.85
CA SER A 34 5.19 -2.86 -1.19
C SER A 34 4.90 -4.00 -2.17
N GLY A 35 5.97 -4.62 -2.69
CA GLY A 35 5.86 -5.65 -3.71
C GLY A 35 5.26 -5.11 -5.00
N ASN A 36 4.14 -5.69 -5.44
CA ASN A 36 3.39 -5.28 -6.63
C ASN A 36 2.21 -4.33 -6.33
N ASN A 37 2.08 -3.90 -5.07
CA ASN A 37 0.99 -3.03 -4.62
C ASN A 37 1.58 -1.76 -4.00
N CYS A 38 0.83 -0.66 -4.02
CA CYS A 38 1.17 0.55 -3.29
C CYS A 38 0.35 0.60 -1.99
N VAL A 39 0.98 0.98 -0.89
CA VAL A 39 0.33 1.08 0.41
C VAL A 39 0.30 2.54 0.83
N CYS A 40 -0.89 3.04 1.15
CA CYS A 40 -1.06 4.33 1.80
C CYS A 40 -1.30 4.11 3.28
N TYR A 41 -0.37 4.52 4.12
CA TYR A 41 -0.43 4.41 5.57
C TYR A 41 -0.77 5.76 6.18
N ASN A 42 -1.87 5.81 6.93
CA ASN A 42 -2.20 6.98 7.73
C ASN A 42 -1.68 6.78 9.16
N ILE A 43 -0.76 7.64 9.59
CA ILE A 43 -0.08 7.54 10.88
C ILE A 43 -1.04 7.88 12.03
N GLN A 44 -1.93 8.86 11.84
CA GLN A 44 -2.85 9.33 12.88
C GLN A 44 -3.93 8.31 13.22
N GLN A 45 -4.55 7.76 12.19
CA GLN A 45 -5.66 6.82 12.33
C GLN A 45 -5.19 5.35 12.28
N ARG A 46 -3.90 5.10 12.05
CA ARG A 46 -3.25 3.77 11.99
C ARG A 46 -3.93 2.77 11.06
N TRP A 47 -4.47 3.25 9.94
CA TRP A 47 -5.04 2.38 8.91
C TRP A 47 -4.14 2.35 7.68
N GLN A 48 -4.24 1.25 6.92
CA GLN A 48 -3.53 1.06 5.66
C GLN A 48 -4.53 0.86 4.53
N ARG A 49 -4.31 1.56 3.42
CA ARG A 49 -5.01 1.32 2.16
C ARG A 49 -4.09 0.62 1.19
N PHE A 50 -4.54 -0.49 0.65
CA PHE A 50 -3.83 -1.22 -0.40
C PHE A 50 -4.38 -0.81 -1.76
N PHE A 51 -3.51 -0.23 -2.58
CA PHE A 51 -3.76 0.01 -3.99
C PHE A 51 -3.08 -1.13 -4.74
N SER A 52 -3.90 -2.09 -5.18
CA SER A 52 -3.35 -3.15 -6.01
C SER A 52 -2.97 -2.60 -7.37
N GLY A 53 -1.70 -2.82 -7.77
CA GLY A 53 -1.27 -2.57 -9.13
C GLY A 53 -1.87 -3.64 -10.04
N MET A 54 -3.19 -3.59 -10.25
CA MET A 54 -3.81 -4.45 -11.24
C MET A 54 -3.31 -4.00 -12.61
N VAL A 55 -2.54 -4.89 -13.24
CA VAL A 55 -2.31 -4.90 -14.68
C VAL A 55 -3.70 -5.08 -15.31
N TYR A 56 -4.21 -4.03 -15.95
CA TYR A 56 -5.31 -4.18 -16.90
C TYR A 56 -4.79 -5.07 -18.03
N TYR A 57 -5.02 -6.38 -17.97
CA TYR A 57 -4.92 -7.23 -19.15
C TYR A 57 -6.11 -6.87 -20.04
N LEU A 58 -5.83 -6.15 -21.12
CA LEU A 58 -6.67 -6.12 -22.33
C LEU A 58 -6.66 -7.49 -23.01
#